data_AF-A0A1Z9SV73-F1
#
_entry.id   AF-A0A1Z9SV73-F1
#
_cell.length_a   1.000
_cell.length_b   1.000
_cell.length_c   1.000
_cell.angle_alpha   90.00
_cell.angle_beta   90.00
_cell.angle_gamma   90.00
#
_symmetry.space_group_name_H-M   'P 1'
#
loop_
_entity.id
_entity.type
_entity.pdbx_description
1 polymer ?
#
loop_
_entity_poly.entity_id
_entity_poly.type
_entity_poly.pdbx_seq_one_letter_code
_entity_poly.pdbx_strand_id
1 'polypeptide(L)'
;MRNFILQKVSDDKIAQFKINGRQAIFLISIFVCIFFSTVYLSVEIFSDILYKNRLNEFKKNYSNMSKNLKHLQQRLEILDNKVLDIKEKDKAVRNYAGMPEIDLDIRKLGTGGYGIKSNILSDNIAPVVNEE
;
A
#
# COMPACT_ATOMS: atom_id res chain seq x y z
N MET A 1 12.17 49.62 -33.90
CA MET A 1 12.35 48.15 -33.98
C MET A 1 13.78 47.84 -33.59
N ARG A 2 14.01 47.04 -32.54
CA ARG A 2 15.35 46.78 -32.01
C ARG A 2 15.92 45.53 -32.70
N ASN A 3 17.11 45.66 -33.28
CA ASN A 3 17.80 44.57 -33.96
C ASN A 3 18.88 44.04 -33.03
N PHE A 4 18.95 42.73 -32.86
CA PHE A 4 19.97 42.09 -32.04
C PHE A 4 20.99 41.43 -32.95
N ILE A 5 22.27 41.73 -32.71
CA ILE A 5 23.39 41.17 -33.47
C ILE A 5 24.21 40.37 -32.47
N LEU A 6 24.20 39.05 -32.64
CA LEU A 6 25.08 38.15 -31.90
C LEU A 6 26.33 37.94 -32.74
N GLN A 7 27.47 38.43 -32.25
CA GLN A 7 28.75 38.30 -32.91
C GLN A 7 29.63 37.36 -32.08
N LYS A 8 30.07 36.27 -32.72
CA LYS A 8 31.10 35.39 -32.16
C LYS A 8 32.37 35.64 -32.98
N VAL A 9 33.41 36.11 -32.30
CA VAL A 9 34.74 36.32 -32.89
C VAL A 9 35.62 35.15 -32.48
N SER A 10 36.27 34.51 -33.45
CA SER A 10 37.35 33.54 -33.27
C SER A 10 38.50 33.98 -34.19
N ASP A 11 39.72 33.55 -33.87
CA ASP A 11 41.00 34.14 -34.31
C ASP A 11 41.14 34.46 -35.81
N ASP A 12 40.36 33.82 -36.69
CA ASP A 12 40.42 34.08 -38.14
C ASP A 12 39.05 34.21 -38.83
N LYS A 13 37.94 34.13 -38.08
CA LYS A 13 36.58 34.16 -38.66
C LYS A 13 35.58 34.87 -37.74
N ILE A 14 34.81 35.78 -38.34
CA ILE A 14 33.70 36.47 -37.66
C ILE A 14 32.39 35.84 -38.11
N ALA A 15 31.71 35.12 -37.21
CA ALA A 15 30.35 34.67 -37.43
C ALA A 15 29.38 35.70 -36.86
N GLN A 16 28.55 36.31 -37.71
CA GLN A 16 27.53 37.27 -37.31
C GLN A 16 26.14 36.68 -37.55
N PHE A 17 25.34 36.58 -36.50
CA PHE A 17 23.93 36.21 -36.60
C PHE A 17 23.07 37.42 -36.28
N LYS A 18 22.28 37.87 -37.28
CA LYS A 18 21.40 39.03 -37.17
C LYS A 18 19.98 38.54 -36.96
N ILE A 19 19.39 38.87 -35.81
CA ILE A 19 18.00 38.54 -35.48
C ILE A 19 17.19 39.83 -35.42
N ASN A 20 16.11 39.88 -36.19
CA ASN A 20 15.13 40.96 -36.09
C ASN A 20 14.21 40.71 -34.86
N GLY A 21 13.90 41.74 -34.08
CA GLY A 21 13.03 41.63 -32.91
C GLY A 21 11.65 41.01 -33.21
N ARG A 22 11.10 41.21 -34.42
CA ARG A 22 9.86 40.54 -34.85
C ARG A 22 10.03 39.03 -35.02
N GLN A 23 11.15 38.59 -35.61
CA GLN A 23 11.45 37.16 -35.79
C GLN A 23 11.70 36.46 -34.45
N ALA A 24 12.33 37.15 -33.48
CA ALA A 24 12.52 36.62 -32.13
C ALA A 24 11.19 36.34 -31.41
N ILE A 25 10.21 37.26 -31.52
CA ILE A 25 8.88 37.09 -30.91
C ILE A 25 8.15 35.88 -31.51
N PHE A 26 8.23 35.67 -32.82
CA PHE A 26 7.65 34.49 -33.46
C PHE A 26 8.28 33.19 -32.97
N LEU A 27 9.60 33.13 -32.84
CA LEU A 27 10.29 31.96 -32.31
C LEU A 27 9.93 31.66 -30.85
N ILE A 28 9.84 32.71 -30.02
CA ILE A 28 9.41 32.60 -28.62
C ILE A 28 7.97 32.09 -28.55
N SER A 29 7.08 32.60 -29.38
CA SER A 29 5.68 32.15 -29.44
C SER A 29 5.58 30.65 -29.77
N ILE A 30 6.35 30.18 -30.75
CA ILE A 30 6.42 28.77 -31.11
C ILE A 30 6.96 27.91 -29.96
N PHE A 31 8.01 28.39 -29.29
CA PHE A 31 8.59 27.70 -28.15
C PHE A 31 7.61 27.56 -27.00
N VAL A 32 6.86 28.62 -26.71
CA VAL A 32 5.82 28.64 -25.67
C VAL A 32 4.71 27.64 -25.99
N CYS A 33 4.25 27.57 -27.24
CA CYS A 33 3.25 26.57 -27.65
C CYS A 33 3.75 25.13 -27.48
N ILE A 34 4.99 24.85 -27.87
CA ILE A 34 5.61 23.53 -27.70
C ILE A 34 5.72 23.19 -26.21
N PHE A 35 6.16 24.16 -25.40
CA PHE A 35 6.29 23.98 -23.95
C PHE A 35 4.96 23.67 -23.27
N PHE A 36 3.88 24.38 -23.62
CA PHE A 36 2.56 24.07 -23.09
C PHE A 36 2.07 22.67 -23.51
N SER A 37 2.37 22.26 -24.74
CA SER A 37 2.01 20.91 -25.22
C SER A 37 2.74 19.81 -24.45
N THR A 38 4.02 19.99 -24.12
CA THR A 38 4.76 18.97 -23.36
C THR A 38 4.32 18.90 -21.90
N VAL A 39 3.98 20.05 -21.30
CA VAL A 39 3.42 20.10 -19.94
C VAL A 39 2.08 19.38 -19.89
N TYR A 40 1.20 19.59 -20.88
CA TYR A 40 -0.08 18.90 -20.96
C TYR A 40 0.09 17.37 -21.03
N LEU A 41 0.97 16.88 -21.91
CA LEU A 41 1.28 15.44 -22.01
C LEU A 41 1.86 14.87 -20.72
N SER A 42 2.65 15.65 -19.98
CA SER A 42 3.26 15.22 -18.72
C SER A 42 2.22 14.95 -17.64
N VAL A 43 1.14 15.73 -17.59
CA VAL A 43 0.06 15.55 -16.59
C VAL A 43 -0.61 14.20 -16.75
N GLU A 44 -0.92 13.81 -17.98
CA GLU A 44 -1.59 12.54 -18.29
C GLU A 44 -0.73 11.33 -17.87
N ILE A 45 0.56 11.35 -18.23
CA ILE A 45 1.51 10.29 -17.88
C ILE A 45 1.73 10.22 -16.36
N PHE A 46 1.88 11.37 -15.71
CA PHE A 46 2.16 11.44 -14.28
C PHE A 46 0.96 10.96 -13.44
N SER A 47 -0.26 11.31 -13.85
CA SER A 47 -1.49 10.85 -13.21
C SER A 47 -1.63 9.32 -13.29
N ASP A 48 -1.39 8.75 -14.46
CA ASP A 48 -1.44 7.31 -14.68
C ASP A 48 -0.47 6.53 -13.80
N ILE A 49 0.77 7.03 -13.68
CA ILE A 49 1.81 6.41 -12.85
C ILE A 49 1.45 6.50 -11.36
N LEU A 50 1.03 7.68 -10.88
CA LEU A 50 0.63 7.85 -9.49
C LEU A 50 -0.57 6.95 -9.14
N TYR A 51 -1.58 6.92 -10.00
CA TYR A 51 -2.77 6.14 -9.76
C TYR A 51 -2.48 4.63 -9.79
N LYS A 52 -1.68 4.16 -10.75
CA LYS A 52 -1.24 2.75 -10.83
C LYS A 52 -0.41 2.36 -9.61
N ASN A 53 0.49 3.22 -9.15
CA ASN A 53 1.30 2.97 -7.96
C ASN A 53 0.42 2.82 -6.72
N ARG A 54 -0.51 3.76 -6.49
CA ARG A 54 -1.45 3.68 -5.37
C ARG A 54 -2.31 2.42 -5.42
N LEU A 55 -2.88 2.09 -6.58
CA LEU A 55 -3.68 0.88 -6.75
C LEU A 55 -2.87 -0.39 -6.47
N ASN A 56 -1.62 -0.44 -6.91
CA ASN A 56 -0.77 -1.59 -6.70
C ASN A 56 -0.38 -1.75 -5.22
N GLU A 57 -0.17 -0.64 -4.52
CA GLU A 57 0.06 -0.62 -3.07
C GLU A 57 -1.16 -1.13 -2.31
N PHE A 58 -2.36 -0.62 -2.60
CA PHE A 58 -3.60 -1.13 -2.03
C PHE A 58 -3.76 -2.63 -2.30
N LYS A 59 -3.59 -3.06 -3.55
CA LYS A 59 -3.70 -4.48 -3.92
C LYS A 59 -2.71 -5.36 -3.15
N LYS A 60 -1.45 -4.90 -3.00
CA LYS A 60 -0.42 -5.61 -2.24
C LYS A 60 -0.79 -5.71 -0.77
N ASN A 61 -1.24 -4.61 -0.16
CA ASN A 61 -1.63 -4.59 1.25
C ASN A 61 -2.83 -5.50 1.54
N TYR A 62 -3.88 -5.46 0.70
CA TYR A 62 -5.01 -6.39 0.81
C TYR A 62 -4.59 -7.85 0.60
N SER A 63 -3.68 -8.12 -0.34
CA SER A 63 -3.19 -9.50 -0.55
C SER A 63 -2.40 -10.03 0.65
N ASN A 64 -1.61 -9.18 1.30
CA ASN A 64 -0.87 -9.51 2.52
C ASN A 64 -1.83 -9.72 3.69
N MET A 65 -2.85 -8.86 3.82
CA MET A 65 -3.90 -8.99 4.81
C MET A 65 -4.62 -10.33 4.71
N SER A 66 -5.04 -10.70 3.49
CA SER A 66 -5.69 -11.99 3.21
C SER A 66 -4.81 -13.18 3.58
N LYS A 67 -3.50 -13.12 3.26
CA LYS A 67 -2.54 -14.17 3.66
C LYS A 67 -2.42 -14.28 5.18
N ASN A 68 -2.35 -13.16 5.88
CA ASN A 68 -2.26 -13.13 7.35
C ASN A 68 -3.52 -13.73 7.99
N LEU A 69 -4.70 -13.38 7.50
CA LEU A 69 -5.97 -13.97 7.96
C LEU A 69 -6.01 -15.48 7.75
N LYS A 70 -5.54 -15.96 6.59
CA LYS A 70 -5.44 -17.40 6.32
C LYS A 70 -4.48 -18.10 7.29
N HIS A 71 -3.35 -17.46 7.63
CA HIS A 71 -2.40 -18.00 8.61
C HIS A 71 -2.99 -18.06 10.02
N LEU A 72 -3.75 -17.04 10.43
CA LEU A 72 -4.47 -17.05 11.70
C LEU A 72 -5.52 -18.16 11.75
N GLN A 73 -6.26 -18.37 10.66
CA GLN A 73 -7.23 -19.46 10.55
C GLN A 73 -6.57 -20.83 10.74
N GLN A 74 -5.42 -21.07 10.09
CA GLN A 74 -4.66 -22.31 10.25
C GLN A 74 -4.17 -22.51 11.69
N ARG A 75 -3.73 -21.44 12.35
CA ARG A 75 -3.32 -21.51 13.76
C ARG A 75 -4.48 -21.84 14.69
N LEU A 76 -5.67 -21.29 14.43
CA LEU A 76 -6.89 -21.60 15.18
C LEU A 76 -7.26 -23.08 15.01
N GLU A 77 -7.20 -23.62 13.80
CA GLU A 77 -7.47 -25.04 13.53
C GLU A 77 -6.48 -25.97 14.27
N ILE A 78 -5.19 -25.63 14.27
CA ILE A 78 -4.18 -26.37 15.04
C ILE A 78 -4.47 -26.29 16.54
N LEU A 79 -4.90 -25.13 17.04
CA LEU A 79 -5.22 -24.95 18.46
C LEU A 79 -6.44 -25.78 18.85
N ASP A 80 -7.48 -25.81 18.03
CA ASP A 80 -8.69 -26.60 18.26
C ASP A 80 -8.36 -28.10 18.34
N ASN A 81 -7.54 -28.60 17.41
CA ASN A 81 -7.06 -29.98 17.43
C ASN A 81 -6.25 -30.30 18.71
N LYS A 82 -5.41 -29.37 19.18
CA LYS A 82 -4.68 -29.55 20.45
C LYS A 82 -5.59 -29.56 21.66
N VAL A 83 -6.65 -28.74 21.66
CA VAL A 83 -7.65 -28.73 22.73
C VAL A 83 -8.39 -30.07 22.80
N LEU A 84 -8.70 -30.68 21.65
CA LEU A 84 -9.29 -32.02 21.59
C LEU A 84 -8.35 -33.08 22.16
N ASP A 85 -7.07 -33.07 21.81
CA ASP A 85 -6.06 -33.99 22.36
C ASP A 85 -5.92 -33.84 23.89
N ILE A 86 -5.90 -32.60 24.40
CA ILE A 86 -5.89 -32.33 25.84
C ILE A 86 -7.15 -32.88 26.52
N LYS A 87 -8.32 -32.74 25.86
CA LYS A 87 -9.59 -33.25 26.38
C LYS A 87 -9.59 -34.77 26.48
N GLU A 88 -9.04 -35.46 25.49
CA GLU A 88 -8.92 -36.92 25.51
C GLU A 88 -7.97 -37.40 26.60
N LYS A 89 -6.82 -36.73 26.75
CA LYS A 89 -5.85 -37.01 27.81
C LYS A 89 -6.42 -36.77 29.21
N ASP A 90 -7.14 -35.66 29.43
CA ASP A 90 -7.83 -35.37 30.70
C ASP A 90 -8.87 -36.45 31.02
N LYS A 91 -9.63 -36.92 30.02
CA LYS A 91 -10.59 -38.01 30.19
C LYS A 91 -9.92 -39.32 30.63
N ALA A 92 -8.79 -39.68 30.00
CA ALA A 92 -8.05 -40.89 30.37
C ALA A 92 -7.53 -40.83 31.81
N VAL A 93 -6.97 -39.68 32.22
CA VAL A 93 -6.48 -39.46 33.59
C VAL A 93 -7.62 -39.56 34.62
N ARG A 94 -8.79 -38.98 34.32
CA ARG A 94 -9.96 -39.05 35.20
C ARG A 94 -10.50 -40.47 35.36
N ASN A 95 -10.58 -41.21 34.25
CA ASN A 95 -11.00 -42.60 34.28
C ASN A 95 -10.07 -43.45 35.16
N TYR A 96 -8.76 -43.22 35.08
CA TYR A 96 -7.79 -43.90 35.93
C TYR A 96 -7.94 -43.53 37.42
N ALA A 97 -8.23 -42.26 37.71
CA ALA A 97 -8.41 -41.76 39.07
C ALA A 97 -9.81 -42.02 39.66
N GLY A 98 -10.72 -42.66 38.91
CA GLY A 98 -12.12 -42.86 39.34
C GLY A 98 -12.92 -41.56 39.48
N MET A 99 -12.51 -40.49 38.78
CA MET A 99 -13.18 -39.19 38.82
C MET A 99 -14.31 -39.12 37.77
N PRO A 100 -15.45 -38.48 38.09
CA PRO A 100 -16.55 -38.30 37.14
C PRO A 100 -16.18 -37.36 35.98
N GLU A 101 -16.88 -37.50 34.85
CA GLU A 101 -16.76 -36.59 33.71
C GLU A 101 -17.23 -35.17 34.08
N ILE A 102 -16.60 -34.14 33.50
CA ILE A 102 -17.02 -32.75 33.69
C ILE A 102 -18.01 -32.37 32.60
N ASP A 103 -19.18 -31.88 33.01
CA ASP A 103 -20.20 -31.32 32.12
C ASP A 103 -19.67 -30.09 31.34
N LEU A 104 -20.12 -29.95 30.09
CA LEU A 104 -19.78 -28.84 29.20
C LEU A 104 -20.05 -27.47 29.85
N ASP A 105 -21.12 -27.35 30.63
CA ASP A 105 -21.49 -26.09 31.27
C ASP A 105 -20.60 -25.76 32.48
N ILE A 106 -20.17 -26.76 33.26
CA ILE A 106 -19.17 -26.57 34.32
C ILE A 106 -17.81 -26.21 33.71
N ARG A 107 -17.47 -26.76 32.54
CA ARG A 107 -16.24 -26.43 31.81
C ARG A 107 -16.24 -24.98 31.30
N LYS A 108 -17.40 -24.44 30.89
CA LYS A 108 -17.56 -23.01 30.54
C LYS A 108 -17.36 -22.10 31.77
N LEU A 109 -17.77 -22.55 32.96
CA LEU A 109 -17.58 -21.79 34.21
C LEU A 109 -16.13 -21.80 34.70
N GLY A 110 -15.35 -22.82 34.33
CA GLY A 110 -13.93 -22.96 34.68
C GLY A 110 -12.95 -22.09 33.88
N THR A 111 -13.42 -21.38 32.83
CA THR A 111 -12.61 -20.35 32.16
C THR A 111 -12.57 -19.12 33.07
N GLY A 112 -11.62 -19.07 33.99
CA GLY A 112 -11.52 -18.00 34.99
C GLY A 112 -11.60 -16.59 34.37
N GLY A 113 -12.78 -15.98 34.40
CA GLY A 113 -12.95 -14.53 34.57
C GLY A 113 -12.79 -13.58 33.38
N TYR A 114 -12.72 -14.01 32.11
CA TYR A 114 -12.86 -13.06 31.00
C TYR A 114 -13.79 -13.60 29.92
N GLY A 115 -15.08 -13.23 30.03
CA GLY A 115 -16.01 -13.38 28.92
C GLY A 115 -15.43 -12.64 27.73
N ILE A 116 -15.13 -13.39 26.66
CA ILE A 116 -14.57 -12.86 25.42
C ILE A 116 -15.58 -11.85 24.87
N LYS A 117 -15.44 -10.57 25.23
CA LYS A 117 -16.09 -9.48 24.52
C LYS A 117 -15.51 -9.52 23.11
N SER A 118 -16.36 -9.79 22.14
CA SER A 118 -16.07 -10.06 20.73
C SER A 118 -15.35 -8.93 19.96
N ASN A 119 -14.85 -7.89 20.63
CA ASN A 119 -14.21 -6.73 20.00
C ASN A 119 -12.69 -6.87 19.80
N ILE A 120 -12.05 -7.95 20.27
CA ILE A 120 -10.59 -8.09 20.12
C ILE A 120 -10.19 -8.30 18.65
N LEU A 121 -11.10 -8.83 17.81
CA LEU A 121 -10.80 -9.09 16.41
C LEU A 121 -10.97 -7.85 15.52
N SER A 122 -11.80 -6.86 15.89
CA SER A 122 -12.17 -5.75 14.99
C SER A 122 -11.09 -4.68 14.82
N ASP A 123 -10.21 -4.49 15.80
CA ASP A 123 -9.31 -3.34 15.84
C ASP A 123 -8.13 -3.41 14.85
N ASN A 124 -7.91 -4.56 14.19
CA ASN A 124 -6.78 -4.73 13.27
C ASN A 124 -7.15 -5.39 11.92
N ILE A 125 -8.43 -5.43 11.53
CA ILE A 125 -8.82 -5.99 10.22
C ILE A 125 -8.83 -4.93 9.11
N ALA A 126 -9.02 -3.66 9.48
CA ALA A 126 -8.97 -2.58 8.51
C ALA A 126 -7.50 -2.34 8.10
N PRO A 127 -7.20 -2.22 6.80
CA PRO A 127 -5.87 -1.83 6.37
C PRO A 127 -5.55 -0.45 6.97
N VAL A 128 -4.36 -0.31 7.56
CA VAL A 128 -3.83 0.99 7.96
C VAL A 128 -3.68 1.81 6.68
N VAL A 129 -4.64 2.69 6.43
CA VAL A 129 -4.49 3.76 5.45
C VAL A 129 -3.55 4.74 6.13
N ASN A 130 -2.30 4.80 5.65
CA ASN A 130 -1.40 5.89 6.03
C ASN A 130 -2.02 7.16 5.44
N GLU A 131 -2.78 7.90 6.24
CA GLU A 131 -3.18 9.25 5.92
C GLU A 131 -1.93 10.13 6.07
N GLU A 132 -1.46 10.69 4.96
CA GLU A 132 -0.46 11.78 4.94
C GLU A 132 -1.15 13.12 5.16
#